data_AF-K2CBX5-F1
#
_entry.id   AF-K2CBX5-F1
#
_cell.length_a   1.000
_cell.length_b   1.000
_cell.length_c   1.000
_cell.angle_alpha   90.00
_cell.angle_beta   90.00
_cell.angle_gamma   90.00
#
_symmetry.space_group_name_H-M   'P 1'
#
loop_
_entity.id
_entity.type
_entity.pdbx_description
1 polymer ?
#
loop_
_entity_poly.entity_id
_entity_poly.type
_entity_poly.pdbx_seq_one_letter_code
_entity_poly.pdbx_strand_id
1 'polypeptide(L)'
;GKRRAAVAAWLAVVALLAAWVSGGWYYVSEYGNAVKPIIKAGPLPWTHSIMMETKEHLFLFLPFLALLVAACIRRVPSYRPVVLLAGLIVVSIFSIAGMGWLVSSGYRAALEVITPV
;
A
#
# COMPACT_ATOMS: atom_id res chain seq x y z
N GLY A 1 9.23 -16.04 20.63
CA GLY A 1 8.40 -15.98 21.84
C GLY A 1 7.33 -14.90 21.72
N LYS A 2 6.18 -15.07 22.38
CA LYS A 2 4.99 -14.18 22.26
C LYS A 2 5.27 -12.70 22.50
N ARG A 3 6.23 -12.36 23.39
CA ARG A 3 6.66 -10.98 23.64
C ARG A 3 7.28 -10.31 22.41
N ARG A 4 8.24 -10.96 21.75
CA ARG A 4 8.89 -10.44 20.53
C ARG A 4 7.89 -10.25 19.40
N ALA A 5 7.00 -11.22 19.21
CA ALA A 5 5.98 -11.17 18.18
C ALA A 5 4.98 -10.02 18.40
N ALA A 6 4.58 -9.76 19.64
CA ALA A 6 3.72 -8.62 19.97
C ALA A 6 4.41 -7.27 19.76
N VAL A 7 5.70 -7.15 20.10
CA VAL A 7 6.47 -5.93 19.80
C VAL A 7 6.52 -5.69 18.29
N ALA A 8 6.83 -6.73 17.51
CA ALA A 8 6.83 -6.65 16.05
C ALA A 8 5.46 -6.24 15.48
N ALA A 9 4.36 -6.79 16.02
CA ALA A 9 3.02 -6.43 15.59
C ALA A 9 2.68 -4.96 15.87
N TRP A 10 3.03 -4.43 17.05
CA TRP A 10 2.83 -3.02 17.36
C TRP A 10 3.72 -2.09 16.54
N LEU A 11 4.97 -2.47 16.27
CA LEU A 11 5.83 -1.73 15.34
C LEU A 11 5.22 -1.69 13.94
N ALA A 12 4.65 -2.80 13.46
CA ALA A 12 3.96 -2.86 12.17
C ALA A 12 2.73 -1.93 12.14
N VAL A 13 1.95 -1.85 13.23
CA VAL A 13 0.83 -0.91 13.34
C VAL A 13 1.30 0.53 13.19
N VAL A 14 2.33 0.93 13.93
CA VAL A 14 2.87 2.30 13.87
C VAL A 14 3.41 2.62 12.49
N ALA A 15 4.19 1.70 11.90
CA ALA A 15 4.75 1.88 10.56
C ALA A 15 3.66 1.98 9.48
N LEU A 16 2.65 1.12 9.54
CA LEU A 16 1.55 1.13 8.57
C LEU A 16 0.62 2.33 8.74
N LEU A 17 0.40 2.82 9.96
CA LEU A 17 -0.32 4.08 10.19
C LEU A 17 0.47 5.28 9.66
N ALA A 18 1.78 5.34 9.92
CA ALA A 18 2.63 6.39 9.38
C ALA A 18 2.65 6.39 7.85
N ALA A 19 2.76 5.21 7.24
CA ALA A 19 2.63 5.03 5.80
C ALA A 19 1.24 5.48 5.32
N TRP A 20 0.17 5.06 6.00
CA TRP A 20 -1.22 5.41 5.65
C TRP A 20 -1.47 6.91 5.63
N VAL A 21 -1.03 7.62 6.67
CA VAL A 21 -1.16 9.08 6.76
C VAL A 21 -0.32 9.78 5.69
N SER A 22 0.95 9.41 5.54
CA SER A 22 1.84 10.05 4.56
C SER A 22 1.41 9.79 3.11
N GLY A 23 1.04 8.54 2.80
CA GLY A 23 0.54 8.14 1.48
C GLY A 23 -0.83 8.75 1.18
N GLY A 24 -1.74 8.80 2.15
CA GLY A 24 -3.04 9.45 2.01
C GLY A 24 -2.92 10.95 1.80
N TRP A 25 -2.03 11.62 2.54
CA TRP A 25 -1.74 13.03 2.35
C TRP A 25 -1.23 13.31 0.93
N TYR A 26 -0.19 12.59 0.49
CA TYR A 26 0.35 12.72 -0.87
C TYR A 26 -0.70 12.43 -1.96
N TYR A 27 -1.58 11.45 -1.71
CA TYR A 27 -2.63 11.08 -2.64
C TYR A 27 -3.59 12.25 -2.90
N VAL A 28 -3.99 12.94 -1.83
CA VAL A 28 -4.93 14.05 -1.88
C VAL A 28 -4.26 15.35 -2.34
N SER A 29 -3.05 15.65 -1.87
CA SER A 29 -2.38 16.93 -2.15
C SER A 29 -1.81 16.98 -3.57
N GLU A 30 -1.07 15.95 -3.98
CA GLU A 30 -0.29 15.96 -5.23
C GLU A 30 -0.86 15.00 -6.28
N TYR A 31 -1.12 13.75 -5.89
CA TYR A 31 -1.38 12.70 -6.87
C TYR A 31 -2.65 12.96 -7.68
N GLY A 32 -3.76 13.30 -7.02
CA GLY A 32 -5.06 13.49 -7.66
C GLY A 32 -5.08 14.61 -8.71
N ASN A 33 -4.37 15.70 -8.45
CA ASN A 33 -4.38 16.90 -9.29
C ASN A 33 -3.24 16.94 -10.29
N ALA A 34 -2.02 16.59 -9.89
CA ALA A 34 -0.84 16.73 -10.74
C ALA A 34 -0.50 15.44 -11.50
N VAL A 35 -0.63 14.27 -10.86
CA VAL A 35 -0.09 13.01 -11.42
C VAL A 35 -1.14 12.21 -12.20
N LYS A 36 -2.34 12.06 -11.63
CA LYS A 36 -3.44 11.27 -12.21
C LYS A 36 -3.84 11.74 -13.62
N PRO A 37 -4.02 13.04 -13.91
CA PRO A 37 -4.39 13.49 -15.25
C PRO A 37 -3.32 13.15 -16.30
N ILE A 38 -2.05 13.30 -15.94
CA ILE A 38 -0.91 13.00 -16.82
C ILE A 38 -0.91 11.51 -17.20
N ILE A 39 -1.04 10.61 -16.22
CA ILE A 39 -1.07 9.16 -16.50
C ILE A 39 -2.25 8.80 -17.40
N LYS A 40 -3.44 9.40 -17.15
CA LYS A 40 -4.64 9.13 -17.95
C LYS A 40 -4.55 9.64 -19.38
N ALA A 41 -3.79 10.71 -19.63
CA ALA A 41 -3.55 11.24 -20.97
C ALA A 41 -2.43 10.51 -21.71
N GLY A 42 -1.59 9.76 -20.99
CA GLY A 42 -0.47 9.00 -21.54
C GLY A 42 -0.87 7.69 -22.23
N PRO A 43 0.11 6.98 -22.79
CA PRO A 43 -0.11 5.73 -23.55
C PRO A 43 -0.54 4.54 -22.69
N LEU A 44 -0.38 4.61 -21.36
CA LEU A 44 -0.65 3.52 -20.42
C LEU A 44 -1.67 3.92 -19.33
N PRO A 45 -2.89 4.36 -19.68
CA PRO A 45 -3.88 4.85 -18.71
C PRO A 45 -4.36 3.76 -17.74
N TRP A 46 -4.24 2.48 -18.14
CA TRP A 46 -4.58 1.32 -17.31
C TRP A 46 -3.76 1.23 -16.03
N THR A 47 -2.54 1.81 -16.02
CA THR A 47 -1.69 1.82 -14.82
C THR A 47 -2.36 2.59 -13.69
N HIS A 48 -3.13 3.64 -14.01
CA HIS A 48 -3.99 4.28 -13.02
C HIS A 48 -5.26 3.46 -12.76
N SER A 49 -6.05 3.15 -13.80
CA SER A 49 -7.40 2.58 -13.60
C SER A 49 -7.40 1.19 -12.95
N ILE A 50 -6.32 0.43 -13.06
CA ILE A 50 -6.19 -0.90 -12.45
C ILE A 50 -5.21 -0.86 -11.28
N MET A 51 -3.95 -0.47 -11.52
CA MET A 51 -2.90 -0.65 -10.50
C MET A 51 -3.03 0.34 -9.36
N MET A 52 -3.31 1.61 -9.61
CA MET A 52 -3.57 2.56 -8.51
C MET A 52 -4.85 2.24 -7.76
N GLU A 53 -5.95 2.03 -8.48
CA GLU A 53 -7.25 1.75 -7.86
C GLU A 53 -7.15 0.52 -6.94
N THR A 54 -6.52 -0.56 -7.43
CA THR A 54 -6.29 -1.77 -6.63
C THR A 54 -5.37 -1.49 -5.43
N LYS A 55 -4.25 -0.79 -5.66
CA LYS A 55 -3.29 -0.45 -4.61
C LYS A 55 -3.93 0.36 -3.50
N GLU A 56 -4.76 1.35 -3.83
CA GLU A 56 -5.47 2.21 -2.87
C GLU A 56 -6.40 1.37 -1.99
N HIS A 57 -7.23 0.51 -2.58
CA HIS A 57 -8.12 -0.35 -1.81
C HIS A 57 -7.35 -1.29 -0.88
N LEU A 58 -6.29 -1.95 -1.34
CA LEU A 58 -5.46 -2.80 -0.47
C LEU A 58 -4.83 -2.00 0.66
N PHE A 59 -4.27 -0.83 0.34
CA PHE A 59 -3.57 0.04 1.27
C PHE A 59 -4.46 0.56 2.39
N LEU A 60 -5.73 0.88 2.09
CA LEU A 60 -6.69 1.36 3.08
C LEU A 60 -6.95 0.35 4.20
N PHE A 61 -6.90 -0.96 3.92
CA PHE A 61 -7.18 -1.99 4.93
C PHE A 61 -5.96 -2.38 5.79
N LEU A 62 -4.73 -2.16 5.30
CA LEU A 62 -3.52 -2.62 5.98
C LEU A 62 -3.35 -2.17 7.44
N PRO A 63 -3.55 -0.90 7.84
CA PRO A 63 -3.40 -0.50 9.24
C PRO A 63 -4.40 -1.21 10.16
N PHE A 64 -5.63 -1.46 9.69
CA PHE A 64 -6.66 -2.17 10.46
C PHE A 64 -6.34 -3.65 10.61
N LEU A 65 -5.83 -4.30 9.55
CA LEU A 65 -5.38 -5.69 9.63
C LEU A 65 -4.18 -5.85 10.56
N ALA A 66 -3.24 -4.89 10.56
CA ALA A 66 -2.12 -4.88 11.48
C ALA A 66 -2.58 -4.70 12.94
N LEU A 67 -3.57 -3.83 13.18
CA LEU A 67 -4.19 -3.65 14.50
C LEU A 67 -4.85 -4.95 14.98
N LEU A 68 -5.53 -5.66 14.08
CA LEU A 68 -6.14 -6.97 14.37
C LEU A 68 -5.08 -8.01 14.76
N VAL A 69 -3.95 -8.09 14.02
CA VAL A 69 -2.82 -8.95 14.40
C VAL A 69 -2.30 -8.60 15.79
N ALA A 70 -2.04 -7.31 16.06
CA ALA A 70 -1.54 -6.86 17.36
C ALA A 70 -2.51 -7.17 18.51
N ALA A 71 -3.82 -7.05 18.28
CA ALA A 71 -4.86 -7.36 19.25
C ALA A 71 -5.01 -8.86 19.52
N CYS A 72 -4.88 -9.71 18.49
CA CYS A 72 -5.10 -11.15 18.59
C CYS A 72 -3.89 -11.93 19.11
N ILE A 73 -2.66 -11.47 18.87
CA ILE A 73 -1.42 -12.25 19.05
C ILE A 73 -1.19 -12.84 20.46
N ARG A 74 -1.82 -12.26 21.49
CA ARG A 74 -1.77 -12.77 22.88
C ARG A 74 -3.07 -13.39 23.37
N ARG A 75 -4.18 -13.19 22.64
CA ARG A 75 -5.54 -13.53 23.08
C ARG A 75 -6.04 -14.83 22.46
N VAL A 76 -5.53 -15.23 21.30
CA VAL A 76 -5.98 -16.45 20.63
C VAL A 76 -5.24 -17.69 21.12
N PRO A 77 -5.93 -18.84 21.26
CA PRO A 77 -5.31 -20.10 21.66
C PRO A 77 -4.42 -20.68 20.54
N SER A 78 -4.78 -20.43 19.27
CA SER A 78 -4.01 -20.88 18.09
C SER A 78 -3.36 -19.71 17.36
N TYR A 79 -2.06 -19.82 17.11
CA TYR A 79 -1.27 -18.80 16.40
C TYR A 79 -1.41 -18.89 14.87
N ARG A 80 -1.89 -20.02 14.32
CA ARG A 80 -2.02 -20.23 12.87
C ARG A 80 -2.78 -19.10 12.15
N PRO A 81 -3.99 -18.69 12.55
CA PRO A 81 -4.71 -17.61 11.86
C PRO A 81 -3.97 -16.27 11.95
N VAL A 82 -3.29 -15.99 13.07
CA VAL A 82 -2.52 -14.74 13.25
C VAL A 82 -1.29 -14.73 12.33
N VAL A 83 -0.61 -15.86 12.17
CA VAL A 83 0.52 -15.98 11.25
C VAL A 83 0.08 -15.87 9.79
N LEU A 84 -1.04 -16.50 9.41
CA LEU A 84 -1.60 -16.39 8.06
C LEU A 84 -1.99 -14.94 7.73
N LEU A 85 -2.64 -14.26 8.68
CA LEU A 85 -3.01 -12.86 8.50
C LEU A 85 -1.76 -11.95 8.40
N ALA A 86 -0.75 -12.18 9.24
CA ALA A 86 0.52 -11.45 9.15
C ALA A 86 1.22 -11.70 7.81
N GLY A 87 1.22 -12.96 7.32
CA GLY A 87 1.74 -13.31 6.00
C GLY A 87 0.99 -12.61 4.86
N LEU A 88 -0.34 -12.55 4.94
CA LEU A 88 -1.18 -11.82 3.98
C LEU A 88 -0.83 -10.33 3.95
N ILE A 89 -0.64 -9.69 5.12
CA ILE A 89 -0.22 -8.28 5.20
C ILE A 89 1.12 -8.09 4.49
N VAL A 90 2.10 -8.97 4.72
CA VAL A 90 3.42 -8.88 4.09
C VAL A 90 3.31 -8.99 2.57
N VAL A 91 2.59 -10.00 2.06
CA VAL A 91 2.37 -10.16 0.61
C VAL A 91 1.69 -8.93 0.03
N SER A 92 0.66 -8.41 0.68
CA SER A 92 -0.03 -7.19 0.25
C SER A 92 0.90 -5.97 0.19
N ILE A 93 1.81 -5.79 1.15
CA ILE A 93 2.79 -4.70 1.13
C ILE A 93 3.72 -4.82 -0.09
N PHE A 94 4.23 -6.01 -0.38
CA PHE A 94 5.06 -6.23 -1.57
C PHE A 94 4.28 -6.00 -2.87
N SER A 95 3.04 -6.45 -2.94
CA SER A 95 2.15 -6.19 -4.08
C SER A 95 1.91 -4.69 -4.28
N ILE A 96 1.67 -3.94 -3.20
CA ILE A 96 1.53 -2.47 -3.23
C ILE A 96 2.79 -1.80 -3.77
N ALA A 97 3.98 -2.23 -3.34
CA ALA A 97 5.23 -1.71 -3.85
C ALA A 97 5.40 -1.98 -5.36
N GLY A 98 5.09 -3.20 -5.81
CA GLY A 98 5.13 -3.57 -7.23
C GLY A 98 4.14 -2.76 -8.08
N MET A 99 2.91 -2.58 -7.60
CA MET A 99 1.92 -1.70 -8.25
C MET A 99 2.39 -0.24 -8.27
N GLY A 100 3.02 0.25 -7.20
CA GLY A 100 3.61 1.59 -7.16
C GLY A 100 4.68 1.82 -8.23
N TRP A 101 5.51 0.81 -8.49
CA TRP A 101 6.47 0.84 -9.59
C TRP A 101 5.77 0.91 -10.96
N LEU A 102 4.76 0.08 -11.21
CA LEU A 102 3.99 0.09 -12.47
C LEU A 102 3.34 1.46 -12.75
N VAL A 103 2.79 2.09 -11.71
CA VAL A 103 2.18 3.42 -11.81
C VAL A 103 3.24 4.47 -12.15
N SER A 104 4.41 4.38 -11.51
CA SER A 104 5.53 5.29 -11.79
C SER A 104 6.04 5.13 -13.24
N SER A 105 6.08 3.89 -13.75
CA SER A 105 6.41 3.61 -15.15
C SER A 105 5.36 4.19 -16.11
N GLY A 106 4.07 4.07 -15.81
CA GLY A 106 3.00 4.69 -16.60
C GLY A 106 3.09 6.21 -16.63
N TYR A 107 3.45 6.83 -15.50
CA TYR A 107 3.69 8.28 -15.43
C TYR A 107 4.89 8.72 -16.30
N ARG A 108 6.02 8.00 -16.23
CA ARG A 108 7.21 8.30 -17.06
C ARG A 108 6.91 8.18 -18.55
N ALA A 109 6.23 7.11 -18.96
CA ALA A 109 5.83 6.92 -20.35
C ALA A 109 4.89 8.06 -20.83
N ALA A 110 4.04 8.59 -19.96
CA ALA A 110 3.22 9.75 -20.29
C ALA A 110 4.06 11.02 -20.48
N LEU A 111 5.05 11.26 -19.62
CA LEU A 111 5.96 12.41 -19.74
C LEU A 111 6.78 12.37 -21.03
N GLU A 112 7.31 11.22 -21.42
CA GLU A 112 8.07 11.08 -22.68
C GLU A 112 7.28 11.50 -23.92
N VAL A 113 5.97 11.27 -23.92
CA VAL A 113 5.07 11.67 -25.02
C VAL A 113 4.72 13.16 -24.96
N ILE A 114 4.53 13.72 -23.76
CA ILE A 114 4.07 15.10 -23.56
C ILE A 114 5.24 16.10 -23.68
N THR A 115 6.43 15.72 -23.25
CA THR A 115 7.65 16.52 -23.36
C THR A 115 8.67 15.79 -24.24
N PRO A 116 8.46 15.73 -25.57
CA PRO A 116 9.47 15.18 -26.46
C PRO A 116 10.69 16.10 -26.42
N VAL A 117 11.78 15.62 -25.82
CA VAL A 117 13.11 16.25 -25.88
C VAL A 117 13.78 15.85 -27.19
#